data_AF-A0A973BW55-F1
#
_entry.id   AF-A0A973BW55-F1
#
_cell.length_a   1.000
_cell.length_b   1.000
_cell.length_c   1.000
_cell.angle_alpha   90.00
_cell.angle_beta   90.00
_cell.angle_gamma   90.00
#
_symmetry.space_group_name_H-M   'P 1'
#
loop_
_entity.id
_entity.type
_entity.pdbx_description
1 polymer ?
#
loop_
_entity_poly.entity_id
_entity_poly.type
_entity_poly.pdbx_seq_one_letter_code
_entity_poly.pdbx_strand_id
1 'polypeptide(L)'
;MGAMRDAWQWVFGKHLPKPPDPERTVEAAWVPQWQAPMIVDTLVAAGVPAVTSDDFGIHLLTDHRGPMARIFVTEDRQAEAQTIIEEILGHPPTTRRI
;
A
#
# COMPACT_ATOMS: atom_id res chain seq x y z
N MET A 1 17.20 20.93 -33.43
CA MET A 1 17.80 19.67 -32.92
C MET A 1 16.96 19.15 -31.75
N GLY A 2 15.67 18.85 -31.98
CA GLY A 2 14.69 18.51 -30.92
C GLY A 2 13.90 17.22 -31.19
N ALA A 3 13.51 16.98 -32.44
CA ALA A 3 12.68 15.85 -32.84
C ALA A 3 13.26 14.46 -32.49
N MET A 4 14.58 14.27 -32.58
CA MET A 4 15.21 12.97 -32.28
C MET A 4 15.22 12.67 -30.77
N ARG A 5 15.21 13.70 -29.92
CA ARG A 5 15.24 13.57 -28.46
C ARG A 5 13.83 13.32 -27.91
N ASP A 6 12.83 13.96 -28.49
CA ASP A 6 11.41 13.73 -28.19
C ASP A 6 10.96 12.33 -28.64
N ALA A 7 11.38 11.88 -29.83
CA ALA A 7 11.15 10.52 -30.29
C ALA A 7 11.79 9.47 -29.37
N TRP A 8 12.99 9.74 -28.85
CA TRP A 8 13.67 8.85 -27.91
C TRP A 8 12.95 8.78 -26.56
N GLN A 9 12.41 9.88 -26.05
CA GLN A 9 11.63 9.89 -24.82
C GLN A 9 10.27 9.17 -24.97
N TRP A 10 9.67 9.25 -26.16
CA TRP A 10 8.46 8.51 -26.51
C TRP A 10 8.71 7.00 -26.60
N VAL A 11 9.77 6.55 -27.31
CA VAL A 11 10.12 5.12 -27.44
C VAL A 11 10.55 4.50 -26.11
N PHE A 12 11.35 5.23 -25.32
CA PHE A 12 11.89 4.71 -24.06
C PHE A 12 11.09 5.12 -22.83
N GLY A 13 9.85 5.59 -23.02
CA GLY A 13 8.81 5.55 -22.01
C GLY A 13 9.20 6.13 -20.66
N LYS A 14 10.01 7.20 -20.63
CA LYS A 14 10.16 8.00 -19.40
C LYS A 14 8.91 8.84 -19.22
N HIS A 15 7.79 8.16 -19.02
CA HIS A 15 6.53 8.76 -18.63
C HIS A 15 6.80 9.52 -17.34
N LEU A 16 6.33 10.77 -17.27
CA LEU A 16 6.26 11.49 -15.99
C LEU A 16 5.56 10.56 -14.98
N PRO A 17 6.02 10.50 -13.72
CA PRO A 17 5.37 9.67 -12.71
C PRO A 17 3.88 10.00 -12.70
N LYS A 18 3.03 9.00 -12.91
CA LYS A 18 1.57 9.18 -12.91
C LYS A 18 1.21 9.80 -11.56
N PRO A 19 0.44 10.90 -11.53
CA PRO A 19 -0.05 11.43 -10.26
C PRO A 19 -0.86 10.33 -9.55
N PRO A 20 -0.86 10.30 -8.20
CA PRO A 20 -1.65 9.34 -7.45
C PRO A 20 -3.13 9.39 -7.87
N ASP A 21 -3.71 8.22 -8.10
CA ASP A 21 -5.08 8.08 -8.59
C ASP A 21 -6.04 7.83 -7.41
N PRO A 22 -6.95 8.77 -7.08
CA PRO A 22 -7.83 8.65 -5.92
C PRO A 22 -8.84 7.49 -6.05
N GLU A 23 -9.11 7.03 -7.29
CA GLU A 23 -10.02 5.90 -7.54
C GLU A 23 -9.30 4.54 -7.46
N ARG A 24 -7.97 4.56 -7.38
CA ARG A 24 -7.17 3.33 -7.33
C ARG A 24 -6.93 2.92 -5.89
N THR A 25 -7.41 1.73 -5.55
CA THR A 25 -7.09 1.08 -4.28
C THR A 25 -5.70 0.44 -4.33
N VAL A 26 -4.87 0.72 -3.33
CA VAL A 26 -3.52 0.17 -3.17
C VAL A 26 -3.32 -0.37 -1.77
N GLU A 27 -2.40 -1.33 -1.64
CA GLU A 27 -2.04 -1.89 -0.34
C GLU A 27 -1.14 -0.92 0.43
N ALA A 28 -1.55 -0.57 1.65
CA ALA A 28 -0.75 0.25 2.56
C ALA A 28 0.16 -0.60 3.45
N ALA A 29 -0.36 -1.72 3.97
CA ALA A 29 0.36 -2.57 4.91
C ALA A 29 -0.18 -4.01 4.97
N TRP A 30 0.69 -4.91 5.40
CA TRP A 30 0.42 -6.30 5.74
C TRP A 30 0.78 -6.52 7.21
N VAL A 31 -0.22 -6.82 8.04
CA VAL A 31 -0.13 -6.81 9.51
C VAL A 31 -0.81 -8.04 10.10
N PRO A 32 -0.52 -8.41 11.36
CA PRO A 32 -1.27 -9.45 12.05
C PRO A 32 -2.77 -9.14 12.09
N GLN A 33 -3.62 -10.14 11.83
CA GLN A 33 -5.06 -9.95 11.69
C GLN A 33 -5.70 -9.28 12.92
N TRP A 34 -5.24 -9.65 14.12
CA TRP A 34 -5.76 -9.08 15.37
C TRP A 34 -5.49 -7.58 15.52
N GLN A 35 -4.47 -7.05 14.86
CA GLN A 35 -4.08 -5.64 14.94
C GLN A 35 -4.79 -4.78 13.89
N ALA A 36 -5.30 -5.40 12.82
CA ALA A 36 -5.85 -4.70 11.67
C ALA A 36 -7.06 -3.80 12.01
N PRO A 37 -8.03 -4.19 12.87
CA PRO A 37 -9.15 -3.32 13.23
C PRO A 37 -8.70 -2.02 13.90
N MET A 38 -7.75 -2.10 14.84
CA MET A 38 -7.20 -0.92 15.53
C MET A 38 -6.53 0.05 14.55
N ILE A 39 -5.77 -0.47 13.58
CA ILE A 39 -5.09 0.36 12.59
C ILE A 39 -6.11 1.03 11.66
N VAL A 40 -7.13 0.30 11.19
CA VAL A 40 -8.16 0.88 10.33
C VAL A 40 -8.98 1.93 11.05
N ASP A 41 -9.37 1.69 12.30
CA ASP A 41 -10.07 2.70 13.11
C ASP A 41 -9.23 3.97 13.26
N THR A 42 -7.92 3.82 13.45
CA THR A 42 -6.98 4.95 13.57
C THR A 42 -6.87 5.73 12.25
N LEU A 43 -6.77 5.05 11.11
CA LEU A 43 -6.72 5.68 9.79
C LEU A 43 -8.02 6.42 9.48
N VAL A 44 -9.17 5.79 9.76
CA VAL A 44 -10.48 6.39 9.56
C VAL A 44 -10.66 7.63 10.46
N ALA A 45 -10.21 7.57 11.71
CA ALA A 45 -10.22 8.71 12.63
C ALA A 45 -9.30 9.86 12.15
N ALA A 46 -8.20 9.54 11.46
CA ALA A 46 -7.32 10.50 10.81
C ALA A 46 -7.87 11.05 9.47
N GLY A 47 -9.03 10.56 9.01
CA GLY A 47 -9.65 10.99 7.75
C GLY A 47 -9.15 10.24 6.51
N VAL A 48 -8.42 9.13 6.69
CA VAL A 48 -7.96 8.24 5.62
C VAL A 48 -8.93 7.06 5.48
N PRO A 49 -9.68 6.94 4.38
CA PRO A 49 -10.53 5.78 4.14
C PRO A 49 -9.68 4.52 3.99
N ALA A 50 -9.89 3.56 4.89
CA ALA A 50 -9.15 2.30 4.91
C ALA A 50 -10.10 1.11 5.01
N VAL A 51 -9.75 0.02 4.32
CA VAL A 51 -10.45 -1.27 4.40
C VAL A 51 -9.45 -2.39 4.66
N THR A 52 -9.88 -3.43 5.36
CA THR A 52 -9.07 -4.63 5.57
C THR A 52 -9.56 -5.78 4.69
N SER A 53 -8.64 -6.64 4.28
CA SER A 53 -8.95 -7.98 3.80
C SER A 53 -8.17 -8.96 4.65
N ASP A 54 -8.86 -9.98 5.17
CA ASP A 54 -8.18 -11.09 5.82
C ASP A 54 -7.32 -11.86 4.81
N ASP A 55 -6.12 -12.23 5.23
CA ASP A 55 -5.16 -13.04 4.48
C ASP A 55 -4.89 -14.32 5.27
N PHE A 56 -5.85 -15.24 5.17
CA PHE A 56 -5.72 -16.60 5.68
C PHE A 56 -4.92 -17.42 4.68
N GLY A 57 -3.60 -17.33 4.73
CA GLY A 57 -2.75 -18.22 3.94
C GLY A 57 -3.08 -19.69 4.26
N ILE A 58 -3.54 -20.46 3.28
CA ILE A 58 -3.71 -21.93 3.39
C ILE A 58 -2.34 -22.65 3.32
N HIS A 59 -1.24 -21.90 3.41
CA HIS A 59 0.09 -22.38 3.12
C HIS A 59 0.60 -23.33 4.22
N LEU A 60 0.80 -24.59 3.84
CA LEU A 60 1.42 -25.66 4.64
C LEU A 60 2.92 -25.43 4.94
N LEU A 61 3.51 -24.40 4.33
CA LEU A 61 4.92 -24.07 4.47
C LEU A 61 5.05 -22.78 5.28
N THR A 62 5.65 -22.93 6.45
CA THR A 62 5.80 -21.99 7.55
C THR A 62 6.59 -20.74 7.20
N ASP A 63 5.97 -19.72 6.63
CA ASP A 63 6.51 -18.35 6.60
C ASP A 63 5.55 -17.31 7.21
N HIS A 64 4.30 -17.70 7.45
CA HIS A 64 3.31 -16.89 8.16
C HIS A 64 3.33 -17.18 9.67
N ARG A 65 3.46 -16.14 10.50
CA ARG A 65 3.47 -16.26 11.99
C ARG A 65 2.06 -16.38 12.62
N GLY A 66 1.03 -16.53 11.81
CA GLY A 66 -0.38 -16.52 12.21
C GLY A 66 -1.27 -15.94 11.12
N PRO A 67 -2.58 -15.75 11.38
CA PRO A 67 -3.47 -15.10 10.43
C PRO A 67 -3.07 -13.64 10.24
N MET A 68 -2.98 -13.22 8.99
CA MET A 68 -2.57 -11.88 8.59
C MET A 68 -3.76 -11.13 7.99
N ALA A 69 -3.64 -9.82 7.85
CA ALA A 69 -4.58 -8.98 7.16
C ALA A 69 -3.84 -7.94 6.30
N ARG A 70 -4.45 -7.59 5.18
CA ARG A 70 -3.98 -6.56 4.26
C ARG A 70 -4.84 -5.32 4.44
N ILE A 71 -4.20 -4.17 4.57
CA ILE A 71 -4.86 -2.87 4.69
C ILE A 71 -4.77 -2.18 3.33
N PHE A 72 -5.91 -1.72 2.83
CA PHE A 72 -6.02 -1.02 1.57
C PHE A 72 -6.54 0.39 1.78
N VAL A 73 -5.99 1.33 1.01
CA VAL A 73 -6.33 2.75 0.98
C VAL A 73 -6.35 3.23 -0.47
N THR A 74 -6.80 4.45 -0.72
CA THR A 74 -6.68 5.09 -2.03
C THR A 74 -5.22 5.51 -2.28
N GLU A 75 -4.77 5.46 -3.54
CA GLU A 75 -3.36 5.71 -3.92
C GLU A 75 -2.87 7.10 -3.48
N ASP A 76 -3.74 8.11 -3.50
CA ASP A 76 -3.43 9.47 -3.03
C ASP A 76 -3.14 9.55 -1.53
N ARG A 77 -3.68 8.61 -0.73
CA ARG A 77 -3.51 8.55 0.72
C ARG A 77 -2.52 7.49 1.19
N GLN A 78 -1.88 6.78 0.27
CA GLN A 78 -0.97 5.67 0.62
C GLN A 78 0.19 6.13 1.50
N ALA A 79 0.83 7.25 1.14
CA ALA A 79 1.97 7.77 1.90
C ALA A 79 1.58 8.20 3.32
N GLU A 80 0.45 8.91 3.44
CA GLU A 80 -0.11 9.35 4.73
C GLU A 80 -0.46 8.13 5.61
N ALA A 81 -1.13 7.13 5.03
CA ALA A 81 -1.44 5.89 5.73
C ALA A 81 -0.18 5.16 6.21
N GLN A 82 0.86 5.07 5.38
CA GLN A 82 2.10 4.39 5.75
C GLN A 82 2.82 5.08 6.90
N THR A 83 2.80 6.41 6.97
CA THR A 83 3.36 7.16 8.11
C THR A 83 2.61 6.85 9.41
N ILE A 84 1.27 6.91 9.39
CA ILE A 84 0.45 6.58 10.58
C ILE A 84 0.69 5.14 11.02
N ILE A 85 0.76 4.21 10.07
CA ILE A 85 1.01 2.80 10.37
C ILE A 85 2.42 2.59 10.93
N GLU A 86 3.44 3.27 10.38
CA GLU A 86 4.81 3.21 10.90
C GLU A 86 4.90 3.72 12.34
N GLU A 87 4.18 4.78 12.69
CA GLU A 87 4.09 5.28 14.07
C GLU A 87 3.48 4.25 15.03
N ILE A 88 2.46 3.51 14.58
CA ILE A 88 1.80 2.45 15.38
C ILE A 88 2.72 1.23 15.52
N LEU A 89 3.40 0.83 14.45
CA LEU A 89 4.23 -0.38 14.41
C LEU A 89 5.63 -0.16 15.02
N GLY A 90 6.12 1.08 15.02
CA GLY A 90 7.50 1.41 15.38
C GLY A 90 8.54 1.03 14.30
N HIS A 91 8.08 0.61 13.13
CA HIS A 91 8.91 0.28 11.97
C HIS A 91 8.11 0.44 10.67
N PRO A 92 8.75 0.61 9.51
CA PRO A 92 8.06 0.73 8.24
C PRO A 92 7.13 -0.47 7.96
N PRO A 93 5.89 -0.24 7.48
CA PRO A 93 4.98 -1.32 7.11
C PRO A 93 5.52 -2.09 5.91
N THR A 94 5.39 -3.42 5.96
CA THR A 94 5.65 -4.28 4.81
C THR A 94 4.37 -4.45 4.00
N THR A 95 4.49 -4.63 2.69
CA THR A 95 3.38 -5.07 1.83
C THR A 95 3.59 -6.51 1.40
N ARG A 96 2.50 -7.24 1.19
CA ARG A 96 2.52 -8.63 0.73
C ARG A 96 3.17 -8.69 -0.64
N ARG A 97 4.36 -9.30 -0.72
CA ARG A 97 4.99 -9.63 -1.99
C ARG A 97 4.18 -10.76 -2.64
N ILE A 98 3.68 -10.53 -3.85
CA ILE A 98 2.98 -11.51 -4.68
C ILE A 98 4.01 -12.28 -5.50
#